data_AF-A0A7Y5HZC6-F1
#
_entry.id   AF-A0A7Y5HZC6-F1
#
_cell.length_a   1.000
_cell.length_b   1.000
_cell.length_c   1.000
_cell.angle_alpha   90.00
_cell.angle_beta   90.00
_cell.angle_gamma   90.00
#
_symmetry.space_group_name_H-M   'P 1'
#
loop_
_entity.id
_entity.type
_entity.pdbx_description
1 polymer ?
#
loop_
_entity_poly.entity_id
_entity_poly.type
_entity_poly.pdbx_seq_one_letter_code
_entity_poly.pdbx_strand_id
1 'polypeptide(L)'
;MTTAPEWITRNVSRLRGVRPATDAAPSTATAKPEAERSTHERLQATLRRGSEALTPRALRRLLADLQEVVAPRVSEIEGGNRAQAVATWYAQAEPGERRDMWLLMSEQFAPDATRFKSARVRYEAAAGTEEQGQAEIGLRRAMVSPRTRLLQRFAVFPQGMRFLVDLRAELLRALKGDKRLLALDAELEHLFSTWFDVAFLELRRLSWDSPASLLEKLIQYEAVHDIRSWADLKNRLDSDRRCYGFFHPRLPNEPLIFVEVALVDRISDSITPLLDETAALCDITKATTAIFYSISNTQTGLRGVSFGDSLIKHVVETLQQEFPRLRTFATLSPIPGLRAWLGKHAGAMLERLDERRRAELGRAVGFEPPQASHLLAAFDKVQGLDERSPVRQMLLQCAAHYLARELVDGKPVDPVARFHLGNGARVERLNWAGDPSAKGHKQSYGLMVNYLYDLKRIDRHRSQLAQGQVAVSRDIEGLLAAR
;
A
#
# COMPACT_ATOMS: atom_id res chain seq x y z
N MET A 1 -36.20 30.91 -63.05
CA MET A 1 -37.46 30.16 -63.27
C MET A 1 -37.37 28.91 -62.41
N THR A 2 -37.90 29.01 -61.18
CA THR A 2 -39.15 28.34 -60.70
C THR A 2 -38.91 26.87 -60.34
N THR A 3 -38.60 26.57 -59.08
CA THR A 3 -39.52 26.13 -57.98
C THR A 3 -39.77 24.61 -57.99
N ALA A 4 -39.54 23.97 -56.83
CA ALA A 4 -40.10 22.67 -56.45
C ALA A 4 -41.65 22.73 -56.48
N PRO A 5 -42.45 21.63 -56.41
CA PRO A 5 -42.54 20.81 -55.18
C PRO A 5 -43.04 19.35 -55.29
N GLU A 6 -42.98 18.74 -54.11
CA GLU A 6 -43.69 17.65 -53.45
C GLU A 6 -45.03 17.10 -54.02
N TRP A 7 -45.21 15.78 -53.82
CA TRP A 7 -46.37 15.05 -53.29
C TRP A 7 -47.79 15.23 -53.85
N ILE A 8 -48.54 14.12 -53.99
CA ILE A 8 -49.92 13.91 -53.47
C ILE A 8 -50.45 12.51 -53.90
N THR A 9 -50.46 11.62 -52.90
CA THR A 9 -51.60 10.82 -52.43
C THR A 9 -52.58 10.12 -53.41
N ARG A 10 -52.79 8.84 -53.08
CA ARG A 10 -54.08 8.15 -52.77
C ARG A 10 -54.60 7.05 -53.71
N ASN A 11 -54.92 5.94 -53.03
CA ASN A 11 -55.93 4.89 -53.26
C ASN A 11 -55.28 3.52 -53.55
N VAL A 12 -55.52 2.43 -52.81
CA VAL A 12 -56.77 1.97 -52.17
C VAL A 12 -56.45 1.11 -50.94
N SER A 13 -57.16 1.35 -49.83
CA SER A 13 -57.22 0.48 -48.66
C SER A 13 -58.22 -0.67 -48.89
N ARG A 14 -57.88 -1.88 -48.41
CA ARG A 14 -58.74 -2.84 -47.65
C ARG A 14 -58.39 -4.29 -47.98
N LEU A 15 -57.87 -5.03 -47.00
CA LEU A 15 -58.60 -6.08 -46.28
C LEU A 15 -57.75 -6.63 -45.13
N ARG A 16 -58.46 -6.93 -44.04
CA ARG A 16 -57.95 -7.22 -42.70
C ARG A 16 -57.29 -8.59 -42.58
N GLY A 17 -56.27 -8.66 -41.74
CA GLY A 17 -55.80 -9.87 -41.05
C GLY A 17 -54.91 -9.48 -39.88
N VAL A 18 -55.50 -9.33 -38.69
CA VAL A 18 -54.80 -9.01 -37.44
C VAL A 18 -54.12 -10.27 -36.89
N ARG A 19 -52.81 -10.19 -36.63
CA ARG A 19 -52.07 -11.03 -35.66
C ARG A 19 -51.11 -10.12 -34.87
N PRO A 20 -50.86 -10.40 -33.58
CA PRO A 20 -50.39 -9.40 -32.62
C PRO A 20 -48.92 -9.02 -32.84
N ALA A 21 -48.63 -7.75 -32.60
CA ALA A 21 -47.31 -7.14 -32.70
C ALA A 21 -46.41 -7.56 -31.54
N THR A 22 -45.29 -8.20 -31.86
CA THR A 22 -44.09 -8.20 -31.03
C THR A 22 -42.87 -8.24 -31.93
N ASP A 23 -42.40 -7.09 -32.38
CA ASP A 23 -41.04 -6.91 -32.89
C ASP A 23 -40.50 -5.60 -32.34
N ALA A 24 -40.02 -5.65 -31.10
CA ALA A 24 -39.02 -4.71 -30.64
C ALA A 24 -37.72 -5.05 -31.38
N ALA A 25 -37.19 -4.10 -32.16
CA ALA A 25 -35.90 -4.21 -32.81
C ALA A 25 -34.84 -4.66 -31.78
N PRO A 26 -33.94 -5.60 -32.11
CA PRO A 26 -32.90 -6.00 -31.19
C PRO A 26 -31.96 -4.82 -31.00
N SER A 27 -32.08 -4.20 -29.82
CA SER A 27 -31.03 -3.42 -29.18
C SER A 27 -29.70 -4.17 -29.36
N THR A 28 -28.77 -3.57 -30.08
CA THR A 28 -27.37 -4.00 -30.11
C THR A 28 -26.76 -3.72 -28.74
N ALA A 29 -27.13 -4.58 -27.78
CA ALA A 29 -26.41 -4.73 -26.55
C ALA A 29 -25.00 -5.17 -26.93
N THR A 30 -24.03 -4.27 -26.77
CA THR A 30 -22.61 -4.61 -26.75
C THR A 30 -22.46 -5.78 -25.78
N ALA A 31 -22.21 -6.97 -26.32
CA ALA A 31 -22.03 -8.18 -25.53
C ALA A 31 -20.96 -7.89 -24.47
N LYS A 32 -21.26 -8.20 -23.20
CA LYS A 32 -20.24 -8.23 -22.16
C LYS A 32 -19.07 -9.07 -22.69
N PRO A 33 -17.81 -8.61 -22.55
CA PRO A 33 -16.67 -9.42 -22.95
C PRO A 33 -16.79 -10.78 -22.27
N GLU A 34 -16.79 -11.86 -23.06
CA GLU A 34 -16.78 -13.23 -22.53
C GLU A 34 -15.63 -13.34 -21.52
N ALA A 35 -15.91 -13.95 -20.36
CA ALA A 35 -14.89 -14.18 -19.35
C ALA A 35 -13.74 -15.01 -19.97
N GLU A 36 -12.50 -14.53 -19.84
CA GLU A 36 -11.33 -15.27 -20.32
C GLU A 36 -11.28 -16.66 -19.68
N ARG A 37 -10.99 -17.68 -20.50
CA ARG A 37 -10.83 -19.06 -20.04
C ARG A 37 -9.72 -19.18 -18.99
N SER A 38 -9.89 -20.13 -18.08
CA SER A 38 -8.84 -20.53 -17.15
C SER A 38 -7.64 -21.11 -17.90
N THR A 39 -6.47 -21.12 -17.26
CA THR A 39 -5.30 -21.79 -17.84
C THR A 39 -5.54 -23.29 -18.02
N HIS A 40 -6.31 -23.92 -17.14
CA HIS A 40 -6.73 -25.32 -17.26
C HIS A 40 -7.43 -25.60 -18.60
N GLU A 41 -8.41 -24.78 -18.97
CA GLU A 41 -9.15 -24.91 -20.23
C GLU A 41 -8.27 -24.55 -21.44
N ARG A 42 -7.46 -23.50 -21.32
CA ARG A 42 -6.55 -23.05 -22.38
C ARG A 42 -5.49 -24.09 -22.72
N LEU A 43 -4.99 -24.82 -21.72
CA LEU A 43 -4.02 -25.91 -21.91
C LEU A 43 -4.61 -27.12 -22.63
N GLN A 44 -5.94 -27.29 -22.63
CA GLN A 44 -6.63 -28.34 -23.40
C GLN A 44 -7.09 -27.87 -24.79
N ALA A 45 -7.04 -26.56 -25.05
CA ALA A 45 -7.50 -25.98 -26.31
C ALA A 45 -6.52 -26.20 -27.48
N THR A 46 -7.03 -26.16 -28.70
CA THR A 46 -6.24 -26.16 -29.93
C THR A 46 -5.98 -24.75 -30.47
N LEU A 47 -6.94 -23.84 -30.31
CA LEU A 47 -6.88 -22.46 -30.81
C LEU A 47 -7.02 -21.43 -29.68
N ARG A 48 -6.36 -20.29 -29.90
CA ARG A 48 -6.51 -19.06 -29.10
C ARG A 48 -7.94 -18.52 -29.25
N ARG A 49 -8.51 -17.95 -28.19
CA ARG A 49 -9.80 -17.24 -28.20
C ARG A 49 -9.67 -15.85 -27.60
N GLY A 50 -10.41 -14.89 -28.16
CA GLY A 50 -10.50 -13.53 -27.62
C GLY A 50 -9.13 -12.88 -27.37
N SER A 51 -8.94 -12.35 -26.16
CA SER A 51 -7.76 -11.59 -25.73
C SER A 51 -6.57 -12.44 -25.25
N GLU A 52 -6.66 -13.77 -25.21
CA GLU A 52 -5.60 -14.68 -24.69
C GLU A 52 -4.24 -14.45 -25.38
N ALA A 53 -3.19 -13.96 -24.73
CA ALA A 53 -1.98 -13.56 -25.45
C ALA A 53 -1.21 -14.73 -26.08
N LEU A 54 -0.91 -15.76 -25.29
CA LEU A 54 -0.19 -16.95 -25.73
C LEU A 54 -1.12 -17.95 -26.44
N THR A 55 -0.62 -18.53 -27.53
CA THR A 55 -1.26 -19.70 -28.16
C THR A 55 -1.24 -20.91 -27.20
N PRO A 56 -2.18 -21.86 -27.29
CA PRO A 56 -2.15 -23.06 -26.44
C PRO A 56 -0.83 -23.84 -26.48
N ARG A 57 -0.16 -23.87 -27.64
CA ARG A 57 1.17 -24.50 -27.78
C ARG A 57 2.25 -23.74 -27.02
N ALA A 58 2.28 -22.41 -27.12
CA ALA A 58 3.24 -21.59 -26.39
C ALA A 58 2.97 -21.63 -24.87
N LEU A 59 1.71 -21.63 -24.47
CA LEU A 59 1.30 -21.74 -23.07
C LEU A 59 1.75 -23.08 -22.44
N ARG A 60 1.58 -24.20 -23.16
CA ARG A 60 2.10 -25.51 -22.71
C ARG A 60 3.62 -25.53 -22.60
N ARG A 61 4.33 -24.90 -23.53
CA ARG A 61 5.80 -24.80 -23.48
C ARG A 61 6.24 -24.02 -22.24
N LEU A 62 5.65 -22.85 -22.01
CA LEU A 62 5.95 -22.04 -20.82
C LEU A 62 5.62 -22.78 -19.52
N LEU A 63 4.51 -23.52 -19.48
CA LEU A 63 4.18 -24.37 -18.33
C LEU A 63 5.24 -25.45 -18.10
N ALA A 64 5.71 -26.11 -19.16
CA ALA A 64 6.78 -27.11 -19.06
C ALA A 64 8.08 -26.48 -18.53
N ASP A 65 8.46 -25.29 -19.02
CA ASP A 65 9.63 -24.57 -18.53
C ASP A 65 9.50 -24.24 -17.03
N LEU A 66 8.33 -23.77 -16.57
CA LEU A 66 8.04 -23.53 -15.14
C LEU A 66 8.05 -24.82 -14.30
N GLN A 67 7.57 -25.94 -14.85
CA GLN A 67 7.62 -27.24 -14.18
C GLN A 67 9.05 -27.74 -14.00
N GLU A 68 9.91 -27.54 -15.00
CA GLU A 68 11.33 -27.88 -14.93
C GLU A 68 12.09 -27.05 -13.87
N VAL A 69 11.63 -25.83 -13.55
CA VAL A 69 12.19 -25.01 -12.45
C VAL A 69 11.95 -25.67 -11.08
N VAL A 70 10.76 -26.23 -10.84
CA VAL A 70 10.38 -26.82 -9.54
C VAL A 70 10.53 -28.33 -9.47
N ALA A 71 11.09 -28.95 -10.51
CA ALA A 71 11.23 -30.39 -10.61
C ALA A 71 11.93 -30.97 -9.35
N PRO A 72 11.34 -31.96 -8.65
CA PRO A 72 11.85 -32.43 -7.37
C PRO A 72 13.30 -32.93 -7.39
N ARG A 73 13.74 -33.44 -8.54
CA ARG A 73 15.08 -34.03 -8.77
C ARG A 73 16.17 -32.97 -9.03
N VAL A 74 15.81 -31.70 -9.13
CA VAL A 74 16.71 -30.62 -9.52
C VAL A 74 17.26 -29.90 -8.29
N SER A 75 18.60 -29.79 -8.22
CA SER A 75 19.29 -29.03 -7.17
C SER A 75 18.88 -27.56 -7.19
N GLU A 76 19.02 -26.84 -6.06
CA GLU A 76 18.67 -25.42 -5.95
C GLU A 76 19.31 -24.56 -7.06
N ILE A 77 20.60 -24.77 -7.31
CA ILE A 77 21.38 -24.04 -8.32
C ILE A 77 20.81 -24.28 -9.72
N GLU A 78 20.59 -25.54 -10.10
CA GLU A 78 20.10 -25.86 -11.43
C GLU A 78 18.66 -25.38 -11.66
N GLY A 79 17.81 -25.41 -10.62
CA GLY A 79 16.48 -24.81 -10.71
C GLY A 79 16.56 -23.29 -10.85
N GLY A 80 17.55 -22.64 -10.21
CA GLY A 80 17.85 -21.23 -10.40
C GLY A 80 18.28 -20.89 -11.83
N ASN A 81 19.12 -21.70 -12.46
CA ASN A 81 19.51 -21.54 -13.86
C ASN A 81 18.32 -21.64 -14.81
N ARG A 82 17.43 -22.62 -14.57
CA ARG A 82 16.18 -22.75 -15.33
C ARG A 82 15.25 -21.57 -15.10
N ALA A 83 15.15 -21.08 -13.88
CA ALA A 83 14.37 -19.88 -13.55
C ALA A 83 14.93 -18.64 -14.26
N GLN A 84 16.25 -18.53 -14.39
CA GLN A 84 16.90 -17.45 -15.14
C GLN A 84 16.54 -17.48 -16.63
N ALA A 85 16.42 -18.67 -17.24
CA ALA A 85 15.96 -18.79 -18.63
C ALA A 85 14.51 -18.28 -18.79
N VAL A 86 13.62 -18.62 -17.85
CA VAL A 86 12.25 -18.09 -17.83
C VAL A 86 12.22 -16.58 -17.59
N ALA A 87 13.06 -16.05 -16.69
CA ALA A 87 13.19 -14.61 -16.46
C ALA A 87 13.70 -13.86 -17.70
N THR A 88 14.60 -14.47 -18.47
CA THR A 88 15.12 -13.93 -19.74
C THR A 88 14.01 -13.88 -20.79
N TRP A 89 13.20 -14.94 -20.90
CA TRP A 89 12.01 -14.92 -21.74
C TRP A 89 11.04 -13.82 -21.32
N TYR A 90 10.75 -13.71 -20.01
CA TYR A 90 9.82 -12.71 -19.46
C TYR A 90 10.22 -11.28 -19.82
N ALA A 91 11.53 -10.96 -19.80
CA ALA A 91 12.04 -9.64 -20.15
C ALA A 91 11.69 -9.22 -21.60
N GLN A 92 11.54 -10.19 -22.50
CA GLN A 92 11.21 -9.98 -23.91
C GLN A 92 9.71 -10.16 -24.22
N ALA A 93 8.94 -10.71 -23.28
CA ALA A 93 7.53 -11.03 -23.44
C ALA A 93 6.65 -9.77 -23.43
N GLU A 94 5.59 -9.77 -24.23
CA GLU A 94 4.58 -8.71 -24.26
C GLU A 94 3.75 -8.69 -22.96
N PRO A 95 3.13 -7.56 -22.56
CA PRO A 95 2.38 -7.47 -21.30
C PRO A 95 1.29 -8.54 -21.13
N GLY A 96 0.62 -8.94 -22.22
CA GLY A 96 -0.37 -10.01 -22.19
C GLY A 96 0.25 -11.40 -21.94
N GLU A 97 1.45 -11.65 -22.46
CA GLU A 97 2.16 -12.92 -22.27
C GLU A 97 2.73 -13.04 -20.85
N ARG A 98 3.22 -11.93 -20.29
CA ARG A 98 3.59 -11.83 -18.86
C ARG A 98 2.41 -12.17 -17.96
N ARG A 99 1.22 -11.63 -18.28
CA ARG A 99 -0.01 -11.95 -17.56
C ARG A 99 -0.37 -13.44 -17.65
N ASP A 100 -0.20 -14.05 -18.82
CA ASP A 100 -0.41 -15.49 -18.99
C ASP A 100 0.56 -16.33 -18.15
N MET A 101 1.83 -15.92 -18.04
CA MET A 101 2.78 -16.55 -17.11
C MET A 101 2.30 -16.47 -15.66
N TRP A 102 1.87 -15.28 -15.20
CA TRP A 102 1.38 -15.12 -13.83
C TRP A 102 0.15 -15.99 -13.56
N LEU A 103 -0.75 -16.12 -14.53
CA LEU A 103 -1.90 -17.01 -14.42
C LEU A 103 -1.50 -18.49 -14.36
N LEU A 104 -0.49 -18.92 -15.14
CA LEU A 104 0.06 -20.28 -15.01
C LEU A 104 0.63 -20.50 -13.62
N MET A 105 1.47 -19.57 -13.14
CA MET A 105 2.03 -19.63 -11.79
C MET A 105 0.91 -19.72 -10.75
N SER A 106 -0.12 -18.87 -10.85
CA SER A 106 -1.20 -18.83 -9.88
C SER A 106 -2.07 -20.10 -9.90
N GLU A 107 -2.51 -20.56 -11.07
CA GLU A 107 -3.51 -21.62 -11.20
C GLU A 107 -2.92 -23.03 -11.25
N GLN A 108 -1.76 -23.22 -11.88
CA GLN A 108 -1.17 -24.56 -12.12
C GLN A 108 -0.22 -25.03 -11.01
N PHE A 109 0.18 -24.13 -10.10
CA PHE A 109 1.10 -24.42 -9.00
C PHE A 109 0.41 -24.29 -7.62
N ALA A 110 -0.91 -24.49 -7.57
CA ALA A 110 -1.68 -24.52 -6.33
C ALA A 110 -1.45 -25.83 -5.53
N PRO A 111 -1.78 -25.88 -4.22
CA PRO A 111 -1.76 -27.13 -3.47
C PRO A 111 -2.68 -28.18 -4.09
N ASP A 112 -2.26 -29.45 -4.07
CA ASP A 112 -3.05 -30.56 -4.57
C ASP A 112 -4.26 -30.80 -3.65
N ALA A 113 -5.46 -30.51 -4.17
CA ALA A 113 -6.71 -30.61 -3.42
C ALA A 113 -7.00 -32.03 -2.89
N THR A 114 -6.59 -33.06 -3.63
CA THR A 114 -6.75 -34.46 -3.22
C THR A 114 -5.81 -34.78 -2.06
N ARG A 115 -4.53 -34.40 -2.17
CA ARG A 115 -3.55 -34.58 -1.09
C ARG A 115 -3.94 -33.82 0.16
N PHE A 116 -4.42 -32.58 0.01
CA PHE A 116 -4.94 -31.77 1.12
C PHE A 116 -6.12 -32.46 1.81
N LYS A 117 -7.13 -32.91 1.04
CA LYS A 117 -8.30 -33.61 1.58
C LYS A 117 -7.90 -34.86 2.36
N SER A 118 -7.00 -35.69 1.82
CA SER A 118 -6.51 -36.88 2.50
C SER A 118 -5.70 -36.57 3.76
N ALA A 119 -4.89 -35.52 3.75
CA ALA A 119 -4.10 -35.11 4.91
C ALA A 119 -4.99 -34.56 6.03
N ARG A 120 -6.04 -33.80 5.68
CA ARG A 120 -7.02 -33.28 6.64
C ARG A 120 -7.74 -34.41 7.37
N VAL A 121 -8.24 -35.41 6.63
CA VAL A 121 -8.91 -36.58 7.24
C VAL A 121 -7.99 -37.32 8.20
N ARG A 122 -6.71 -37.49 7.85
CA ARG A 122 -5.71 -38.12 8.73
C ARG A 122 -5.45 -37.30 10.00
N TYR A 123 -5.37 -35.97 9.89
CA TYR A 123 -5.20 -35.09 11.03
C TYR A 123 -6.41 -35.12 11.97
N GLU A 124 -7.63 -35.06 11.43
CA GLU A 124 -8.87 -35.15 12.20
C GLU A 124 -8.97 -36.49 12.95
N ALA A 125 -8.58 -37.60 12.32
CA ALA A 125 -8.60 -38.92 12.93
C ALA A 125 -7.53 -39.11 14.04
N ALA A 126 -6.39 -38.42 13.93
CA ALA A 126 -5.29 -38.51 14.89
C ALA A 126 -5.39 -37.45 16.02
N ALA A 127 -6.44 -36.63 16.05
CA ALA A 127 -6.60 -35.59 17.05
C ALA A 127 -6.72 -36.20 18.47
N GLY A 128 -5.85 -35.77 19.38
CA GLY A 128 -5.80 -36.26 20.76
C GLY A 128 -5.07 -37.60 20.94
N THR A 129 -4.48 -38.17 19.88
CA THR A 129 -3.67 -39.40 19.95
C THR A 129 -2.17 -39.10 19.87
N GLU A 130 -1.32 -40.09 20.15
CA GLU A 130 0.13 -39.97 19.99
C GLU A 130 0.56 -39.67 18.54
N GLU A 131 -0.28 -40.00 17.56
CA GLU A 131 -0.01 -39.78 16.12
C GLU A 131 -0.29 -38.34 15.66
N GLN A 132 -0.92 -37.51 16.50
CA GLN A 132 -1.36 -36.16 16.16
C GLN A 132 -0.23 -35.33 15.55
N GLY A 133 0.97 -35.37 16.14
CA GLY A 133 2.11 -34.59 15.67
C GLY A 133 2.56 -34.98 14.26
N GLN A 134 2.55 -36.27 13.92
CA GLN A 134 2.93 -36.75 12.59
C GLN A 134 1.85 -36.40 11.55
N ALA A 135 0.57 -36.48 11.94
CA ALA A 135 -0.54 -36.08 11.10
C ALA A 135 -0.54 -34.56 10.82
N GLU A 136 -0.19 -33.74 11.82
CA GLU A 136 -0.04 -32.28 11.69
C GLU A 136 1.07 -31.92 10.69
N ILE A 137 2.23 -32.57 10.78
CA ILE A 137 3.33 -32.40 9.81
C ILE A 137 2.83 -32.74 8.39
N GLY A 138 2.07 -33.83 8.25
CA GLY A 138 1.48 -34.25 6.99
C GLY A 138 0.52 -33.21 6.40
N LEU A 139 -0.34 -32.63 7.24
CA LEU A 139 -1.28 -31.57 6.85
C LEU A 139 -0.54 -30.30 6.41
N ARG A 140 0.43 -29.84 7.20
CA ARG A 140 1.27 -28.67 6.85
C ARG A 140 1.94 -28.86 5.49
N ARG A 141 2.56 -30.03 5.25
CA ARG A 141 3.19 -30.36 3.97
C ARG A 141 2.21 -30.40 2.79
N ALA A 142 0.97 -30.80 3.01
CA ALA A 142 -0.06 -30.83 1.96
C ALA A 142 -0.56 -29.44 1.58
N MET A 143 -0.43 -28.45 2.48
CA MET A 143 -0.78 -27.05 2.21
C MET A 143 0.35 -26.25 1.53
N VAL A 144 1.58 -26.74 1.55
CA VAL A 144 2.70 -26.07 0.86
C VAL A 144 2.42 -26.10 -0.64
N SER A 145 2.29 -24.91 -1.23
CA SER A 145 2.05 -24.78 -2.65
C SER A 145 3.36 -24.90 -3.45
N PRO A 146 3.35 -25.53 -4.64
CA PRO A 146 4.47 -25.49 -5.57
C PRO A 146 4.92 -24.07 -5.98
N ARG A 147 4.05 -23.04 -5.88
CA ARG A 147 4.43 -21.64 -6.15
C ARG A 147 5.52 -21.15 -5.21
N THR A 148 5.46 -21.47 -3.90
CA THR A 148 6.52 -21.07 -2.95
C THR A 148 7.89 -21.53 -3.43
N ARG A 149 8.00 -22.81 -3.84
CA ARG A 149 9.26 -23.37 -4.36
C ARG A 149 9.67 -22.71 -5.67
N LEU A 150 8.71 -22.47 -6.57
CA LEU A 150 8.97 -21.77 -7.83
C LEU A 150 9.60 -20.40 -7.57
N LEU A 151 8.98 -19.59 -6.72
CA LEU A 151 9.44 -18.26 -6.35
C LEU A 151 10.81 -18.29 -5.65
N GLN A 152 11.04 -19.26 -4.77
CA GLN A 152 12.35 -19.48 -4.16
C GLN A 152 13.44 -19.77 -5.21
N ARG A 153 13.15 -20.57 -6.24
CA ARG A 153 14.09 -20.84 -7.33
C ARG A 153 14.39 -19.61 -8.18
N PHE A 154 13.40 -18.75 -8.41
CA PHE A 154 13.63 -17.43 -9.03
C PHE A 154 14.57 -16.55 -8.19
N ALA A 155 14.64 -16.71 -6.87
CA ALA A 155 15.55 -15.92 -6.03
C ALA A 155 17.01 -16.41 -6.04
N VAL A 156 17.31 -17.57 -6.64
CA VAL A 156 18.65 -18.21 -6.57
C VAL A 156 19.68 -17.50 -7.45
N PHE A 157 19.33 -17.19 -8.70
CA PHE A 157 20.26 -16.57 -9.64
C PHE A 157 20.57 -15.11 -9.26
N PRO A 158 21.71 -14.52 -9.71
CA PRO A 158 22.19 -13.25 -9.17
C PRO A 158 21.19 -12.08 -9.25
N GLN A 159 20.43 -11.96 -10.35
CA GLN A 159 19.41 -10.91 -10.53
C GLN A 159 18.00 -11.32 -10.06
N GLY A 160 17.88 -12.49 -9.46
CA GLY A 160 16.60 -13.13 -9.13
C GLY A 160 15.73 -12.33 -8.17
N MET A 161 16.34 -11.80 -7.12
CA MET A 161 15.62 -10.96 -6.15
C MET A 161 15.07 -9.69 -6.81
N ARG A 162 15.86 -9.03 -7.66
CA ARG A 162 15.40 -7.84 -8.40
C ARG A 162 14.24 -8.19 -9.33
N PHE A 163 14.38 -9.29 -10.08
CA PHE A 163 13.34 -9.78 -10.97
C PHE A 163 12.01 -10.00 -10.25
N LEU A 164 12.02 -10.64 -9.08
CA LEU A 164 10.79 -10.88 -8.31
C LEU A 164 10.13 -9.60 -7.82
N VAL A 165 10.93 -8.62 -7.36
CA VAL A 165 10.41 -7.31 -6.93
C VAL A 165 9.76 -6.59 -8.11
N ASP A 166 10.38 -6.58 -9.28
CA ASP A 166 9.82 -5.97 -10.49
C ASP A 166 8.56 -6.70 -10.97
N LEU A 167 8.59 -8.03 -10.99
CA LEU A 167 7.43 -8.86 -11.33
C LEU A 167 6.25 -8.55 -10.43
N ARG A 168 6.46 -8.44 -9.11
CA ARG A 168 5.37 -8.07 -8.19
C ARG A 168 4.87 -6.64 -8.45
N ALA A 169 5.76 -5.70 -8.77
CA ALA A 169 5.36 -4.33 -9.09
C ALA A 169 4.42 -4.28 -10.32
N GLU A 170 4.69 -5.08 -11.35
CA GLU A 170 3.80 -5.25 -12.50
C GLU A 170 2.48 -5.96 -12.12
N LEU A 171 2.58 -7.07 -11.37
CA LEU A 171 1.44 -7.88 -10.91
C LEU A 171 0.42 -7.05 -10.12
N LEU A 172 0.89 -6.18 -9.21
CA LEU A 172 0.07 -5.33 -8.35
C LEU A 172 -0.89 -4.42 -9.14
N ARG A 173 -0.54 -4.05 -10.38
CA ARG A 173 -1.40 -3.23 -11.26
C ARG A 173 -2.53 -4.07 -11.86
N ALA A 174 -2.28 -5.35 -12.12
CA ALA A 174 -3.26 -6.28 -12.70
C ALA A 174 -4.28 -6.83 -11.68
N LEU A 175 -3.94 -6.88 -10.38
CA LEU A 175 -4.80 -7.44 -9.32
C LEU A 175 -6.21 -6.83 -9.21
N LYS A 176 -6.38 -5.56 -9.62
CA LYS A 176 -7.70 -4.93 -9.63
C LYS A 176 -8.61 -5.53 -10.70
N GLY A 177 -8.05 -5.91 -11.84
CA GLY A 177 -8.78 -6.45 -12.99
C GLY A 177 -8.88 -7.97 -13.00
N ASP A 178 -7.97 -8.69 -12.32
CA ASP A 178 -7.96 -10.16 -12.33
C ASP A 178 -7.68 -10.75 -10.94
N LYS A 179 -8.74 -11.23 -10.29
CA LYS A 179 -8.67 -11.82 -8.94
C LYS A 179 -7.98 -13.18 -8.88
N ARG A 180 -7.77 -13.84 -10.03
CA ARG A 180 -7.06 -15.13 -10.08
C ARG A 180 -5.59 -15.00 -9.68
N LEU A 181 -5.05 -13.78 -9.70
CA LEU A 181 -3.67 -13.45 -9.33
C LEU A 181 -3.47 -13.26 -7.82
N LEU A 182 -4.54 -13.20 -7.01
CA LEU A 182 -4.46 -12.94 -5.57
C LEU A 182 -3.56 -13.94 -4.83
N ALA A 183 -3.66 -15.23 -5.18
CA ALA A 183 -2.91 -16.27 -4.50
C ALA A 183 -1.40 -16.15 -4.75
N LEU A 184 -0.99 -15.75 -5.96
CA LEU A 184 0.41 -15.51 -6.30
C LEU A 184 0.96 -14.28 -5.58
N ASP A 185 0.19 -13.19 -5.53
CA ASP A 185 0.60 -11.98 -4.80
C ASP A 185 0.76 -12.23 -3.30
N ALA A 186 -0.19 -12.94 -2.68
CA ALA A 186 -0.11 -13.28 -1.25
C ALA A 186 1.15 -14.11 -0.91
N GLU A 187 1.56 -15.00 -1.82
CA GLU A 187 2.73 -15.84 -1.62
C GLU A 187 4.05 -15.08 -1.83
N LEU A 188 4.09 -14.16 -2.80
CA LEU A 188 5.18 -13.21 -2.95
C LEU A 188 5.30 -12.29 -1.73
N GLU A 189 4.19 -11.73 -1.24
CA GLU A 189 4.16 -10.87 -0.04
C GLU A 189 4.71 -11.60 1.19
N HIS A 190 4.31 -12.86 1.38
CA HIS A 190 4.79 -13.68 2.48
C HIS A 190 6.30 -13.94 2.40
N LEU A 191 6.79 -14.34 1.22
CA LEU A 191 8.23 -14.55 1.00
C LEU A 191 9.03 -13.27 1.19
N PHE A 192 8.55 -12.14 0.66
CA PHE A 192 9.19 -10.84 0.82
C PHE A 192 9.21 -10.37 2.28
N SER A 193 8.16 -10.62 3.05
CA SER A 193 8.15 -10.30 4.48
C SER A 193 9.20 -11.09 5.26
N THR A 194 9.64 -12.24 4.74
CA THR A 194 10.73 -13.04 5.32
C THR A 194 12.10 -12.62 4.80
N TRP A 195 12.23 -12.39 3.49
CA TRP A 195 13.52 -12.07 2.85
C TRP A 195 13.98 -10.63 3.08
N PHE A 196 13.04 -9.71 3.30
CA PHE A 196 13.31 -8.30 3.56
C PHE A 196 13.03 -7.91 5.01
N ASP A 197 13.07 -8.87 5.94
CA ASP A 197 13.01 -8.54 7.37
C ASP A 197 14.22 -7.67 7.76
N VAL A 198 14.01 -6.68 8.63
CA VAL A 198 15.05 -5.74 9.08
C VAL A 198 16.29 -6.46 9.65
N ALA A 199 16.16 -7.66 10.19
CA ALA A 199 17.29 -8.47 10.66
C ALA A 199 18.29 -8.84 9.55
N PHE A 200 17.87 -8.81 8.28
CA PHE A 200 18.71 -9.07 7.11
C PHE A 200 19.07 -7.81 6.32
N LEU A 201 18.64 -6.63 6.79
CA LEU A 201 18.93 -5.36 6.14
C LEU A 201 20.09 -4.65 6.82
N GLU A 202 20.95 -4.07 6.01
CA GLU A 202 22.04 -3.22 6.45
C GLU A 202 21.59 -1.77 6.50
N LEU A 203 21.69 -1.16 7.68
CA LEU A 203 21.47 0.28 7.86
C LEU A 203 22.73 1.05 7.46
N ARG A 204 22.63 1.93 6.47
CA ARG A 204 23.73 2.82 6.06
C ARG A 204 23.33 4.28 6.19
N ARG A 205 24.25 5.11 6.69
CA ARG A 205 24.09 6.57 6.63
C ARG A 205 24.29 7.03 5.19
N LEU A 206 23.38 7.89 4.73
CA LEU A 206 23.45 8.58 3.46
C LEU A 206 23.88 10.03 3.75
N SER A 207 24.89 10.51 3.02
CA SER A 207 25.48 11.84 3.16
C SER A 207 25.80 12.42 1.79
N TRP A 208 26.23 13.68 1.76
CA TRP A 208 26.70 14.32 0.53
C TRP A 208 27.89 13.61 -0.13
N ASP A 209 28.67 12.85 0.63
CA ASP A 209 29.80 12.04 0.11
C ASP A 209 29.36 10.68 -0.46
N SER A 210 28.07 10.34 -0.38
CA SER A 210 27.53 9.10 -0.95
C SER A 210 27.59 9.13 -2.49
N PRO A 211 27.70 7.96 -3.16
CA PRO A 211 27.77 7.91 -4.62
C PRO A 211 26.60 8.65 -5.28
N ALA A 212 26.88 9.48 -6.27
CA ALA A 212 25.85 10.28 -6.96
C ALA A 212 24.71 9.41 -7.54
N SER A 213 25.03 8.21 -8.03
CA SER A 213 24.05 7.24 -8.52
C SER A 213 23.06 6.75 -7.45
N LEU A 214 23.46 6.78 -6.17
CA LEU A 214 22.58 6.46 -5.04
C LEU A 214 21.74 7.68 -4.64
N LEU A 215 22.35 8.87 -4.65
CA LEU A 215 21.66 10.13 -4.37
C LEU A 215 20.57 10.44 -5.41
N GLU A 216 20.81 10.15 -6.68
CA GLU A 216 19.83 10.27 -7.76
C GLU A 216 18.59 9.40 -7.50
N LYS A 217 18.79 8.19 -6.94
CA LYS A 217 17.67 7.32 -6.53
C LYS A 217 16.84 7.92 -5.40
N LEU A 218 17.45 8.64 -4.45
CA LEU A 218 16.69 9.33 -3.40
C LEU A 218 15.76 10.39 -4.01
N ILE A 219 16.26 11.17 -4.97
CA ILE A 219 15.44 12.15 -5.71
C ILE A 219 14.29 11.44 -6.43
N GLN A 220 14.55 10.31 -7.09
CA GLN A 220 13.54 9.56 -7.84
C GLN A 220 12.48 8.93 -6.93
N TYR A 221 12.84 8.49 -5.73
CA TYR A 221 11.99 7.66 -4.88
C TYR A 221 11.34 8.40 -3.71
N GLU A 222 11.61 9.69 -3.53
CA GLU A 222 11.00 10.46 -2.46
C GLU A 222 9.48 10.58 -2.65
N ALA A 223 8.74 9.99 -1.70
CA ALA A 223 7.30 9.79 -1.81
C ALA A 223 6.48 10.72 -0.89
N VAL A 224 7.10 11.34 0.10
CA VAL A 224 6.45 12.18 1.10
C VAL A 224 6.55 13.65 0.68
N HIS A 225 7.76 14.16 0.46
CA HIS A 225 8.06 15.54 0.12
C HIS A 225 9.04 15.63 -1.06
N ASP A 226 8.50 15.75 -2.28
CA ASP A 226 9.24 15.75 -3.54
C ASP A 226 10.55 16.58 -3.46
N ILE A 227 11.69 15.96 -3.81
CA ILE A 227 12.99 16.63 -3.86
C ILE A 227 13.09 17.36 -5.20
N ARG A 228 13.19 18.68 -5.17
CA ARG A 228 13.05 19.51 -6.39
C ARG A 228 14.36 19.76 -7.12
N SER A 229 15.49 19.62 -6.44
CA SER A 229 16.80 19.94 -6.99
C SER A 229 17.94 19.25 -6.22
N TRP A 230 19.15 19.30 -6.78
CA TRP A 230 20.36 18.88 -6.05
C TRP A 230 20.67 19.77 -4.84
N ALA A 231 20.26 21.05 -4.88
CA ALA A 231 20.41 21.96 -3.75
C ALA A 231 19.47 21.56 -2.59
N ASP A 232 18.23 21.21 -2.90
CA ASP A 232 17.25 20.65 -1.96
C ASP A 232 17.78 19.35 -1.34
N LEU A 233 18.29 18.43 -2.16
CA LEU A 233 18.91 17.20 -1.65
C LEU A 233 20.09 17.50 -0.72
N LYS A 234 20.96 18.44 -1.08
CA LYS A 234 22.10 18.83 -0.24
C LYS A 234 21.65 19.36 1.11
N ASN A 235 20.61 20.20 1.12
CA ASN A 235 20.01 20.74 2.35
C ASN A 235 19.47 19.60 3.25
N ARG A 236 18.83 18.58 2.67
CA ARG A 236 18.33 17.40 3.40
C ARG A 236 19.42 16.45 3.91
N LEU A 237 20.65 16.62 3.44
CA LEU A 237 21.83 15.85 3.84
C LEU A 237 22.83 16.69 4.64
N ASP A 238 22.45 17.91 5.05
CA ASP A 238 23.32 18.81 5.81
C ASP A 238 23.58 18.29 7.24
N SER A 239 24.44 18.99 7.96
CA SER A 239 24.96 18.64 9.28
C SER A 239 23.87 18.41 10.33
N ASP A 240 22.80 19.21 10.35
CA ASP A 240 21.65 19.10 11.26
C ASP A 240 20.55 18.15 10.75
N ARG A 241 20.85 17.42 9.67
CA ARG A 241 20.01 16.36 9.10
C ARG A 241 20.73 15.03 9.17
N ARG A 242 19.94 13.95 9.23
CA ARG A 242 20.44 12.59 9.03
C ARG A 242 19.53 11.88 8.05
N CYS A 243 20.13 11.25 7.05
CA CYS A 243 19.45 10.36 6.14
C CYS A 243 20.04 8.96 6.31
N TYR A 244 19.18 7.96 6.42
CA TYR A 244 19.58 6.56 6.52
C TYR A 244 18.86 5.75 5.45
N GLY A 245 19.54 4.76 4.88
CA GLY A 245 18.97 3.79 3.95
C GLY A 245 19.12 2.36 4.47
N PHE A 246 18.10 1.55 4.25
CA PHE A 246 18.13 0.10 4.49
C PHE A 246 18.42 -0.63 3.18
N PHE A 247 19.47 -1.45 3.18
CA PHE A 247 19.96 -2.17 2.01
C PHE A 247 19.89 -3.67 2.23
N HIS A 248 19.45 -4.42 1.23
CA HIS A 248 19.53 -5.87 1.26
C HIS A 248 20.82 -6.33 0.56
N PRO A 249 21.56 -7.35 1.07
CA PRO A 249 22.82 -7.80 0.46
C PRO A 249 22.73 -8.21 -1.02
N ARG A 250 21.57 -8.72 -1.45
CA ARG A 250 21.29 -9.04 -2.87
C ARG A 250 20.86 -7.84 -3.72
N LEU A 251 20.63 -6.68 -3.11
CA LEU A 251 20.28 -5.42 -3.77
C LEU A 251 21.15 -4.27 -3.18
N PRO A 252 22.50 -4.38 -3.25
CA PRO A 252 23.40 -3.55 -2.46
C PRO A 252 23.41 -2.06 -2.86
N ASN A 253 22.95 -1.76 -4.07
CA ASN A 253 22.87 -0.41 -4.63
C ASN A 253 21.43 0.13 -4.66
N GLU A 254 20.51 -0.54 -3.96
CA GLU A 254 19.09 -0.20 -3.93
C GLU A 254 18.68 0.12 -2.49
N PRO A 255 18.44 1.41 -2.15
CA PRO A 255 17.93 1.75 -0.83
C PRO A 255 16.46 1.32 -0.78
N LEU A 256 16.13 0.22 -0.10
CA LEU A 256 14.76 -0.31 -0.08
C LEU A 256 13.82 0.60 0.70
N ILE A 257 14.35 1.18 1.77
CA ILE A 257 13.68 2.18 2.59
C ILE A 257 14.72 3.23 2.89
N PHE A 258 14.34 4.49 2.82
CA PHE A 258 15.16 5.53 3.42
C PHE A 258 14.34 6.38 4.38
N VAL A 259 15.06 6.96 5.33
CA VAL A 259 14.54 7.66 6.48
C VAL A 259 15.28 8.99 6.59
N GLU A 260 14.55 10.09 6.50
CA GLU A 260 15.07 11.43 6.70
C GLU A 260 14.68 11.96 8.08
N VAL A 261 15.67 12.50 8.79
CA VAL A 261 15.58 12.95 10.17
C VAL A 261 16.13 14.36 10.31
N ALA A 262 15.35 15.25 10.91
CA ALA A 262 15.79 16.57 11.33
C ALA A 262 16.14 16.56 12.82
N LEU A 263 17.30 17.13 13.17
CA LEU A 263 17.77 17.25 14.56
C LEU A 263 17.47 18.65 15.07
N VAL A 264 16.53 18.74 16.02
CA VAL A 264 15.94 20.00 16.50
C VAL A 264 15.81 20.02 18.02
N ASP A 265 15.37 21.14 18.59
CA ASP A 265 15.21 21.33 20.04
C ASP A 265 13.80 21.01 20.58
N ARG A 266 12.81 20.84 19.69
CA ARG A 266 11.40 20.58 20.03
C ARG A 266 10.68 19.77 18.96
N ILE A 267 9.48 19.28 19.27
CA ILE A 267 8.65 18.56 18.29
C ILE A 267 8.08 19.53 17.25
N SER A 268 8.48 19.35 15.99
CA SER A 268 7.99 20.14 14.85
C SER A 268 6.52 19.90 14.55
N ASP A 269 5.81 20.96 14.18
CA ASP A 269 4.39 20.96 13.81
C ASP A 269 4.19 21.17 12.29
N SER A 270 5.11 21.83 11.61
CA SER A 270 5.04 22.09 10.16
C SER A 270 6.26 21.57 9.43
N ILE A 271 6.04 21.11 8.19
CA ILE A 271 7.11 20.64 7.30
C ILE A 271 7.86 21.81 6.67
N THR A 272 7.20 22.96 6.48
CA THR A 272 7.75 24.11 5.77
C THR A 272 9.09 24.57 6.34
N PRO A 273 9.27 24.74 7.66
CA PRO A 273 10.57 25.14 8.22
C PRO A 273 11.66 24.07 8.08
N LEU A 274 11.30 22.79 7.94
CA LEU A 274 12.27 21.70 7.82
C LEU A 274 12.86 21.60 6.41
N LEU A 275 12.09 22.04 5.40
CA LEU A 275 12.45 22.01 3.99
C LEU A 275 12.93 23.37 3.45
N ASP A 276 12.95 24.41 4.27
CA ASP A 276 13.41 25.74 3.87
C ASP A 276 14.94 25.73 3.64
N GLU A 277 15.34 25.82 2.36
CA GLU A 277 16.75 25.87 1.93
C GLU A 277 17.48 27.14 2.41
N THR A 278 16.74 28.17 2.84
CA THR A 278 17.29 29.45 3.32
C THR A 278 17.37 29.53 4.84
N ALA A 279 16.81 28.54 5.55
CA ALA A 279 16.82 28.52 7.01
C ALA A 279 18.26 28.39 7.54
N ALA A 280 18.56 29.14 8.60
CA ALA A 280 19.83 28.99 9.30
C ALA A 280 19.92 27.57 9.89
N LEU A 281 21.07 26.93 9.70
CA LEU A 281 21.35 25.60 10.26
C LEU A 281 21.14 25.60 11.77
N CYS A 282 20.45 24.58 12.26
CA CYS A 282 20.33 24.38 13.69
C CYS A 282 21.67 23.99 14.30
N ASP A 283 21.97 24.54 15.48
CA ASP A 283 23.12 24.11 16.27
C ASP A 283 22.85 22.69 16.79
N ILE A 284 23.44 21.71 16.10
CA ILE A 284 23.29 20.28 16.39
C ILE A 284 23.67 19.94 17.84
N THR A 285 24.52 20.73 18.48
CA THR A 285 24.92 20.51 19.88
C THR A 285 23.81 20.80 20.89
N LYS A 286 22.78 21.55 20.46
CA LYS A 286 21.57 21.87 21.21
C LYS A 286 20.40 20.95 20.88
N ALA A 287 20.53 20.07 19.89
CA ALA A 287 19.46 19.17 19.49
C ALA A 287 19.11 18.19 20.64
N THR A 288 17.83 18.12 20.96
CA THR A 288 17.25 17.21 21.97
C THR A 288 16.20 16.28 21.37
N THR A 289 15.74 16.60 20.17
CA THR A 289 14.61 15.96 19.49
C THR A 289 15.02 15.56 18.07
N ALA A 290 14.73 14.31 17.70
CA ALA A 290 14.85 13.82 16.34
C ALA A 290 13.46 13.73 15.70
N ILE A 291 13.28 14.41 14.56
CA ILE A 291 12.04 14.44 13.80
C ILE A 291 12.17 13.65 12.51
N PHE A 292 11.52 12.49 12.47
CA PHE A 292 11.39 11.65 11.28
C PHE A 292 10.34 12.27 10.37
N TYR A 293 10.77 13.05 9.38
CA TYR A 293 9.86 13.82 8.51
C TYR A 293 9.64 13.17 7.13
N SER A 294 10.49 12.22 6.73
CA SER A 294 10.24 11.36 5.56
C SER A 294 10.67 9.93 5.82
N ILE A 295 9.80 8.98 5.46
CA ILE A 295 10.10 7.54 5.42
C ILE A 295 9.48 6.99 4.14
N SER A 296 10.35 6.60 3.21
CA SER A 296 9.94 6.23 1.85
C SER A 296 10.32 4.78 1.57
N ASN A 297 9.34 3.94 1.23
CA ASN A 297 9.59 2.64 0.60
C ASN A 297 9.76 2.88 -0.91
N THR A 298 10.93 2.58 -1.42
CA THR A 298 11.34 2.93 -2.79
C THR A 298 10.85 1.91 -3.82
N GLN A 299 10.56 0.69 -3.38
CA GLN A 299 10.25 -0.42 -4.28
C GLN A 299 8.75 -0.67 -4.33
N THR A 300 8.12 -0.37 -5.47
CA THR A 300 6.69 -0.63 -5.68
C THR A 300 6.33 -2.10 -5.45
N GLY A 301 7.23 -3.02 -5.82
CA GLY A 301 7.06 -4.46 -5.58
C GLY A 301 7.07 -4.86 -4.11
N LEU A 302 7.59 -4.02 -3.22
CA LEU A 302 7.58 -4.23 -1.77
C LEU A 302 6.41 -3.50 -1.08
N ARG A 303 5.47 -2.93 -1.84
CA ARG A 303 4.29 -2.31 -1.25
C ARG A 303 3.50 -3.32 -0.42
N GLY A 304 3.18 -2.97 0.81
CA GLY A 304 2.45 -3.84 1.74
C GLY A 304 3.32 -4.88 2.46
N VAL A 305 4.59 -5.05 2.05
CA VAL A 305 5.53 -5.93 2.75
C VAL A 305 5.91 -5.27 4.07
N SER A 306 5.80 -6.03 5.16
CA SER A 306 6.36 -5.60 6.44
C SER A 306 7.86 -5.89 6.43
N PHE A 307 8.65 -4.89 6.81
CA PHE A 307 10.10 -5.04 7.03
C PHE A 307 10.40 -5.36 8.51
N GLY A 308 9.39 -5.75 9.29
CA GLY A 308 9.49 -5.94 10.73
C GLY A 308 9.16 -4.68 11.54
N ASP A 309 9.03 -4.86 12.85
CA ASP A 309 8.48 -3.85 13.76
C ASP A 309 9.56 -3.03 14.49
N SER A 310 10.81 -3.07 14.00
CA SER A 310 11.99 -2.45 14.66
C SER A 310 12.81 -1.57 13.75
N LEU A 311 12.30 -1.23 12.56
CA LEU A 311 12.98 -0.35 11.61
C LEU A 311 13.36 0.98 12.26
N ILE A 312 12.39 1.65 12.89
CA ILE A 312 12.62 2.95 13.53
C ILE A 312 13.48 2.80 14.78
N LYS A 313 13.33 1.69 15.52
CA LYS A 313 14.17 1.39 16.68
C LYS A 313 15.66 1.37 16.31
N HIS A 314 16.04 0.72 15.21
CA HIS A 314 17.44 0.70 14.74
C HIS A 314 17.97 2.10 14.43
N VAL A 315 17.16 2.94 13.78
CA VAL A 315 17.56 4.33 13.48
C VAL A 315 17.68 5.15 14.77
N VAL A 316 16.76 4.98 15.72
CA VAL A 316 16.82 5.65 17.03
C VAL A 316 18.07 5.24 17.81
N GLU A 317 18.38 3.95 17.88
CA GLU A 317 19.58 3.46 18.58
C GLU A 317 20.86 4.01 17.95
N THR A 318 20.93 4.06 16.62
CA THR A 318 22.04 4.68 15.88
C THR A 318 22.17 6.17 16.21
N LEU A 319 21.05 6.90 16.22
CA LEU A 319 21.01 8.31 16.58
C LEU A 319 21.40 8.56 18.04
N GLN A 320 21.03 7.69 18.97
CA GLN A 320 21.40 7.82 20.39
C GLN A 320 22.89 7.59 20.63
N GLN A 321 23.50 6.68 19.86
CA GLN A 321 24.95 6.45 19.89
C GLN A 321 25.70 7.67 19.35
N GLU A 322 25.26 8.23 18.22
CA GLU A 322 25.88 9.41 17.61
C GLU A 322 25.61 10.70 18.41
N PHE A 323 24.39 10.83 18.97
CA PHE A 323 23.92 12.01 19.69
C PHE A 323 23.33 11.66 21.06
N PRO A 324 24.17 11.51 22.08
CA PRO A 324 23.72 11.11 23.42
C PRO A 324 22.80 12.11 24.12
N ARG A 325 22.59 13.32 23.58
CA ARG A 325 21.66 14.33 24.11
C ARG A 325 20.23 14.16 23.61
N LEU A 326 19.98 13.39 22.56
CA LEU A 326 18.63 13.14 22.05
C LEU A 326 17.81 12.37 23.10
N ARG A 327 16.61 12.88 23.37
CA ARG A 327 15.66 12.32 24.34
C ARG A 327 14.29 12.07 23.72
N THR A 328 13.92 12.88 22.73
CA THR A 328 12.60 12.83 22.10
C THR A 328 12.74 12.34 20.67
N PHE A 329 11.96 11.33 20.31
CA PHE A 329 11.92 10.77 18.96
C PHE A 329 10.47 10.83 18.48
N ALA A 330 10.20 11.71 17.53
CA ALA A 330 8.85 11.91 17.00
C ALA A 330 8.88 11.97 15.47
N THR A 331 7.77 11.68 14.83
CA THR A 331 7.64 11.85 13.38
C THR A 331 6.94 13.16 13.08
N LEU A 332 7.01 13.61 11.83
CA LEU A 332 6.07 14.56 11.27
C LEU A 332 5.48 13.91 10.00
N SER A 333 4.34 13.24 10.15
CA SER A 333 3.82 12.30 9.16
C SER A 333 2.57 12.83 8.44
N PRO A 334 2.38 12.50 7.16
CA PRO A 334 1.15 12.81 6.42
C PRO A 334 -0.02 11.91 6.86
N ILE A 335 -1.24 12.26 6.45
CA ILE A 335 -2.48 11.50 6.72
C ILE A 335 -3.22 11.20 5.39
N PRO A 336 -2.64 10.40 4.48
CA PRO A 336 -3.04 10.33 3.07
C PRO A 336 -4.48 9.90 2.81
N GLY A 337 -5.11 9.17 3.74
CA GLY A 337 -6.46 8.63 3.58
C GLY A 337 -7.59 9.49 4.14
N LEU A 338 -7.28 10.55 4.91
CA LEU A 338 -8.27 11.27 5.71
C LEU A 338 -9.38 11.91 4.87
N ARG A 339 -9.03 12.65 3.81
CA ARG A 339 -10.02 13.33 2.96
C ARG A 339 -10.99 12.35 2.31
N ALA A 340 -10.46 11.24 1.77
CA ALA A 340 -11.27 10.20 1.14
C ALA A 340 -12.17 9.48 2.15
N TRP A 341 -11.69 9.25 3.38
CA TRP A 341 -12.48 8.69 4.46
C TRP A 341 -13.60 9.64 4.88
N LEU A 342 -13.30 10.93 5.07
CA LEU A 342 -14.30 11.96 5.43
C LEU A 342 -15.41 12.08 4.39
N GLY A 343 -15.10 11.96 3.10
CA GLY A 343 -16.09 11.96 2.03
C GLY A 343 -17.18 10.88 2.19
N LYS A 344 -16.92 9.82 2.95
CA LYS A 344 -17.86 8.72 3.23
C LYS A 344 -18.45 8.76 4.63
N HIS A 345 -17.75 9.38 5.61
CA HIS A 345 -18.09 9.27 7.03
C HIS A 345 -18.48 10.60 7.69
N ALA A 346 -18.43 11.74 6.98
CA ALA A 346 -18.77 13.05 7.54
C ALA A 346 -20.19 13.10 8.14
N GLY A 347 -21.17 12.41 7.53
CA GLY A 347 -22.54 12.32 8.06
C GLY A 347 -22.59 11.61 9.42
N ALA A 348 -21.97 10.43 9.51
CA ALA A 348 -21.87 9.67 10.76
C ALA A 348 -21.11 10.45 11.85
N MET A 349 -20.11 11.26 11.48
CA MET A 349 -19.42 12.13 12.43
C MET A 349 -20.31 13.25 12.96
N LEU A 350 -21.18 13.84 12.12
CA LEU A 350 -22.14 14.86 12.55
C LEU A 350 -23.19 14.30 13.52
N GLU A 351 -23.65 13.08 13.31
CA GLU A 351 -24.63 12.40 14.17
C GLU A 351 -24.09 12.11 15.58
N ARG A 352 -22.77 12.14 15.76
CA ARG A 352 -22.12 11.92 17.06
C ARG A 352 -21.95 13.17 17.90
N LEU A 353 -22.20 14.35 17.32
CA LEU A 353 -22.17 15.62 18.04
C LEU A 353 -23.43 15.78 18.89
N ASP A 354 -23.29 16.40 20.05
CA ASP A 354 -24.43 16.90 20.80
C ASP A 354 -25.17 18.04 20.06
N GLU A 355 -26.40 18.32 20.50
CA GLU A 355 -27.27 19.31 19.84
C GLU A 355 -26.64 20.71 19.83
N ARG A 356 -25.93 21.07 20.91
CA ARG A 356 -25.31 22.39 21.06
C ARG A 356 -24.21 22.58 20.02
N ARG A 357 -23.29 21.63 19.90
CA ARG A 357 -22.17 21.69 18.97
C ARG A 357 -22.62 21.54 17.53
N ARG A 358 -23.67 20.73 17.29
CA ARG A 358 -24.29 20.63 15.97
C ARG A 358 -24.89 21.98 15.54
N ALA A 359 -25.55 22.70 16.44
CA ALA A 359 -26.06 24.04 16.18
C ALA A 359 -24.94 25.08 15.99
N GLU A 360 -23.89 25.05 16.83
CA GLU A 360 -22.70 25.91 16.68
C GLU A 360 -22.00 25.70 15.33
N LEU A 361 -21.84 24.43 14.91
CA LEU A 361 -21.30 24.07 13.62
C LEU A 361 -22.25 24.49 12.48
N GLY A 362 -23.56 24.33 12.66
CA GLY A 362 -24.60 24.78 11.71
C GLY A 362 -24.50 26.27 11.42
N ARG A 363 -24.39 27.10 12.45
CA ARG A 363 -24.13 28.55 12.31
C ARG A 363 -22.82 28.84 11.58
N ALA A 364 -21.75 28.11 11.91
CA ALA A 364 -20.44 28.32 11.30
C ALA A 364 -20.41 27.94 9.79
N VAL A 365 -21.16 26.92 9.37
CA VAL A 365 -21.26 26.51 7.95
C VAL A 365 -22.40 27.20 7.19
N GLY A 366 -23.31 27.89 7.90
CA GLY A 366 -24.46 28.60 7.32
C GLY A 366 -25.68 27.73 7.02
N PHE A 367 -25.79 26.53 7.63
CA PHE A 367 -26.90 25.60 7.42
C PHE A 367 -27.32 24.92 8.72
N GLU A 368 -28.60 25.00 9.06
CA GLU A 368 -29.20 24.38 10.26
C GLU A 368 -30.38 23.46 9.86
N PRO A 369 -30.27 22.12 10.01
CA PRO A 369 -29.11 21.37 10.51
C PRO A 369 -27.98 21.24 9.47
N PRO A 370 -26.71 21.17 9.91
CA PRO A 370 -25.60 20.91 9.01
C PRO A 370 -25.70 19.49 8.42
N GLN A 371 -25.33 19.37 7.15
CA GLN A 371 -25.23 18.10 6.43
C GLN A 371 -23.78 17.81 6.05
N ALA A 372 -23.49 16.56 5.68
CA ALA A 372 -22.15 16.13 5.30
C ALA A 372 -21.55 16.98 4.17
N SER A 373 -22.35 17.33 3.15
CA SER A 373 -21.92 18.18 2.03
C SER A 373 -21.48 19.58 2.49
N HIS A 374 -22.23 20.20 3.41
CA HIS A 374 -21.91 21.52 3.97
C HIS A 374 -20.59 21.48 4.75
N LEU A 375 -20.39 20.42 5.55
CA LEU A 375 -19.15 20.24 6.31
C LEU A 375 -17.94 20.02 5.39
N LEU A 376 -18.06 19.16 4.37
CA LEU A 376 -16.98 18.90 3.42
C LEU A 376 -16.61 20.16 2.63
N ALA A 377 -17.61 20.96 2.21
CA ALA A 377 -17.37 22.24 1.54
C ALA A 377 -16.70 23.27 2.46
N ALA A 378 -17.04 23.28 3.76
CA ALA A 378 -16.34 24.11 4.75
C ALA A 378 -14.89 23.64 4.96
N PHE A 379 -14.64 22.32 4.95
CA PHE A 379 -13.29 21.77 5.03
C PHE A 379 -12.41 22.12 3.81
N ASP A 380 -13.00 22.34 2.64
CA ASP A 380 -12.25 22.82 1.48
C ASP A 380 -11.74 24.26 1.62
N LYS A 381 -12.26 25.00 2.60
CA LYS A 381 -11.88 26.39 2.91
C LYS A 381 -11.19 26.51 4.28
N VAL A 382 -10.45 25.48 4.70
CA VAL A 382 -9.79 25.44 6.02
C VAL A 382 -8.68 26.46 6.22
N GLN A 383 -8.14 27.01 5.13
CA GLN A 383 -7.07 28.00 5.21
C GLN A 383 -7.56 29.25 5.96
N GLY A 384 -6.86 29.63 7.02
CA GLY A 384 -7.18 30.81 7.83
C GLY A 384 -8.26 30.61 8.91
N LEU A 385 -8.71 29.38 9.18
CA LEU A 385 -9.61 29.12 10.32
C LEU A 385 -8.89 29.30 11.66
N ASP A 386 -9.48 30.16 12.52
CA ASP A 386 -9.08 30.33 13.92
C ASP A 386 -9.17 29.00 14.69
N GLU A 387 -8.30 28.81 15.68
CA GLU A 387 -8.33 27.71 16.66
C GLU A 387 -9.71 27.47 17.27
N ARG A 388 -10.46 28.54 17.55
CA ARG A 388 -11.79 28.46 18.15
C ARG A 388 -12.90 28.17 17.14
N SER A 389 -12.59 28.09 15.85
CA SER A 389 -13.58 27.80 14.82
C SER A 389 -14.22 26.41 15.05
N PRO A 390 -15.56 26.30 15.12
CA PRO A 390 -16.24 25.02 15.20
C PRO A 390 -15.88 24.07 14.06
N VAL A 391 -15.61 24.61 12.85
CA VAL A 391 -15.19 23.83 11.68
C VAL A 391 -13.79 23.25 11.88
N ARG A 392 -12.84 24.04 12.40
CA ARG A 392 -11.48 23.57 12.72
C ARG A 392 -11.52 22.47 13.78
N GLN A 393 -12.26 22.70 14.86
CA GLN A 393 -12.41 21.72 15.94
C GLN A 393 -13.05 20.42 15.44
N MET A 394 -14.08 20.53 14.57
CA MET A 394 -14.70 19.36 13.95
C MET A 394 -13.73 18.57 13.07
N LEU A 395 -12.90 19.24 12.26
CA LEU A 395 -11.90 18.56 11.43
C LEU A 395 -10.84 17.84 12.28
N LEU A 396 -10.34 18.48 13.34
CA LEU A 396 -9.39 17.86 14.27
C LEU A 396 -9.99 16.64 14.99
N GLN A 397 -11.25 16.74 15.42
CA GLN A 397 -11.97 15.61 16.02
C GLN A 397 -12.13 14.45 15.03
N CYS A 398 -12.48 14.74 13.78
CA CYS A 398 -12.58 13.70 12.74
C CYS A 398 -11.23 13.03 12.48
N ALA A 399 -10.15 13.81 12.39
CA ALA A 399 -8.80 13.28 12.22
C ALA A 399 -8.37 12.41 13.41
N ALA A 400 -8.65 12.86 14.64
CA ALA A 400 -8.37 12.07 15.85
C ALA A 400 -9.14 10.74 15.85
N HIS A 401 -10.43 10.78 15.47
CA HIS A 401 -11.25 9.56 15.35
C HIS A 401 -10.69 8.61 14.29
N TYR A 402 -10.38 9.14 13.11
CA TYR A 402 -9.81 8.38 12.00
C TYR A 402 -8.50 7.67 12.38
N LEU A 403 -7.61 8.35 13.11
CA LEU A 403 -6.33 7.78 13.50
C LEU A 403 -6.42 6.80 14.69
N ALA A 404 -7.36 7.02 15.61
CA ALA A 404 -7.40 6.29 16.88
C ALA A 404 -8.45 5.18 16.96
N ARG A 405 -9.51 5.22 16.14
CA ARG A 405 -10.69 4.35 16.28
C ARG A 405 -11.06 3.58 15.03
N GLU A 406 -10.72 4.07 13.85
CA GLU A 406 -11.05 3.41 12.59
C GLU A 406 -10.07 2.27 12.31
N LEU A 407 -10.55 1.04 12.43
CA LEU A 407 -9.79 -0.19 12.18
C LEU A 407 -10.45 -1.05 11.10
N VAL A 408 -9.64 -1.73 10.31
CA VAL A 408 -10.04 -2.81 9.38
C VAL A 408 -9.20 -4.03 9.69
N ASP A 409 -9.85 -5.16 9.96
CA ASP A 409 -9.19 -6.41 10.36
C ASP A 409 -8.22 -6.21 11.54
N GLY A 410 -8.63 -5.40 12.52
CA GLY A 410 -7.83 -5.07 13.72
C GLY A 410 -6.67 -4.10 13.49
N LYS A 411 -6.49 -3.56 12.27
CA LYS A 411 -5.40 -2.64 11.93
C LYS A 411 -5.92 -1.24 11.61
N PRO A 412 -5.18 -0.15 11.95
CA PRO A 412 -5.55 1.21 11.57
C PRO A 412 -5.85 1.34 10.08
N VAL A 413 -6.90 2.06 9.72
CA VAL A 413 -7.29 2.29 8.32
C VAL A 413 -6.23 3.09 7.57
N ASP A 414 -5.69 4.14 8.22
CA ASP A 414 -4.61 4.93 7.64
C ASP A 414 -3.31 4.10 7.53
N PRO A 415 -2.69 4.03 6.34
CA PRO A 415 -1.50 3.21 6.13
C PRO A 415 -0.27 3.73 6.90
N VAL A 416 -0.17 5.05 7.11
CA VAL A 416 0.96 5.67 7.83
C VAL A 416 0.80 5.46 9.34
N ALA A 417 -0.42 5.58 9.85
CA ALA A 417 -0.77 5.19 11.22
C ALA A 417 -0.47 3.72 11.48
N ARG A 418 -0.90 2.83 10.57
CA ARG A 418 -0.63 1.39 10.67
C ARG A 418 0.86 1.11 10.78
N PHE A 419 1.69 1.78 9.99
CA PHE A 419 3.14 1.63 10.04
C PHE A 419 3.72 2.09 11.38
N HIS A 420 3.45 3.33 11.81
CA HIS A 420 4.07 3.87 13.03
C HIS A 420 3.57 3.20 14.31
N LEU A 421 2.26 2.93 14.40
CA LEU A 421 1.66 2.23 15.53
C LEU A 421 2.12 0.77 15.59
N GLY A 422 2.30 0.11 14.44
CA GLY A 422 2.90 -1.24 14.37
C GLY A 422 4.33 -1.28 14.90
N ASN A 423 5.09 -0.20 14.70
CA ASN A 423 6.42 0.01 15.28
C ASN A 423 6.38 0.52 16.75
N GLY A 424 5.21 0.54 17.40
CA GLY A 424 5.05 0.87 18.82
C GLY A 424 5.04 2.36 19.16
N ALA A 425 4.86 3.24 18.17
CA ALA A 425 4.61 4.65 18.44
C ALA A 425 3.21 4.87 19.06
N ARG A 426 2.96 6.09 19.55
CA ARG A 426 1.62 6.57 19.88
C ARG A 426 1.25 7.78 19.03
N VAL A 427 -0.03 8.01 18.78
CA VAL A 427 -0.50 9.27 18.18
C VAL A 427 -0.27 10.39 19.20
N GLU A 428 0.65 11.30 18.92
CA GLU A 428 1.06 12.32 19.88
C GLU A 428 0.27 13.61 19.73
N ARG A 429 0.22 14.15 18.51
CA ARG A 429 -0.35 15.47 18.23
C ARG A 429 -0.82 15.58 16.80
N LEU A 430 -1.94 16.25 16.58
CA LEU A 430 -2.39 16.69 15.26
C LEU A 430 -1.90 18.11 15.01
N ASN A 431 -1.33 18.33 13.82
CA ASN A 431 -0.74 19.60 13.45
C ASN A 431 -1.60 20.27 12.38
N TRP A 432 -2.17 21.43 12.76
CA TRP A 432 -2.93 22.27 11.85
C TRP A 432 -2.00 22.96 10.86
N ALA A 433 -2.35 22.97 9.57
CA ALA A 433 -1.52 23.51 8.50
C ALA A 433 -0.07 22.94 8.51
N GLY A 434 0.08 21.68 8.91
CA GLY A 434 1.37 21.01 8.97
C GLY A 434 2.01 20.87 7.59
N ASP A 435 1.21 20.60 6.56
CA ASP A 435 1.64 20.60 5.15
C ASP A 435 0.69 21.48 4.31
N PRO A 436 1.05 22.74 4.04
CA PRO A 436 0.23 23.66 3.24
C PRO A 436 0.31 23.38 1.72
N SER A 437 1.05 22.35 1.28
CA SER A 437 1.15 22.03 -0.14
C SER A 437 -0.19 21.56 -0.73
N ALA A 438 -0.33 21.64 -2.05
CA ALA A 438 -1.50 21.11 -2.75
C ALA A 438 -1.70 19.61 -2.49
N LYS A 439 -0.60 18.86 -2.30
CA LYS A 439 -0.62 17.43 -1.96
C LYS A 439 -1.18 17.22 -0.55
N GLY A 440 -0.68 17.95 0.45
CA GLY A 440 -1.17 17.91 1.83
C GLY A 440 -2.66 18.27 1.92
N HIS A 441 -3.11 19.31 1.20
CA HIS A 441 -4.52 19.66 1.14
C HIS A 441 -5.40 18.58 0.51
N LYS A 442 -4.93 17.95 -0.58
CA LYS A 442 -5.64 16.86 -1.26
C LYS A 442 -5.71 15.58 -0.42
N GLN A 443 -4.73 15.35 0.45
CA GLN A 443 -4.66 14.16 1.29
C GLN A 443 -5.45 14.29 2.59
N SER A 444 -5.27 15.40 3.30
CA SER A 444 -5.69 15.56 4.70
C SER A 444 -6.09 17.00 5.06
N TYR A 445 -6.47 17.81 4.07
CA TYR A 445 -6.77 19.24 4.28
C TYR A 445 -5.58 20.03 4.88
N GLY A 446 -4.35 19.54 4.68
CA GLY A 446 -3.13 20.13 5.19
C GLY A 446 -2.79 19.74 6.64
N LEU A 447 -3.56 18.81 7.23
CA LEU A 447 -3.22 18.23 8.54
C LEU A 447 -2.05 17.26 8.42
N MET A 448 -1.14 17.35 9.39
CA MET A 448 -0.12 16.33 9.66
C MET A 448 -0.29 15.80 11.08
N VAL A 449 0.45 14.75 11.41
CA VAL A 449 0.43 14.13 12.73
C VAL A 449 1.85 13.85 13.21
N ASN A 450 2.11 14.07 14.49
CA ASN A 450 3.30 13.54 15.14
C ASN A 450 2.99 12.17 15.75
N TYR A 451 3.79 11.16 15.44
CA TYR A 451 3.85 9.91 16.20
C TYR A 451 5.06 9.94 17.13
N LEU A 452 4.86 9.71 18.42
CA LEU A 452 5.96 9.68 19.40
C LEU A 452 6.43 8.25 19.67
N TYR A 453 7.75 8.04 19.59
CA TYR A 453 8.43 6.81 19.96
C TYR A 453 8.96 6.91 21.40
N ASP A 454 8.15 6.46 22.36
CA ASP A 454 8.60 6.27 23.75
C ASP A 454 9.26 4.89 23.88
N LEU A 455 10.59 4.87 23.89
CA LEU A 455 11.38 3.63 23.90
C LEU A 455 11.06 2.69 25.05
N LYS A 456 10.57 3.22 26.18
CA LYS A 456 10.18 2.42 27.36
C LYS A 456 8.79 1.79 27.22
N ARG A 457 8.00 2.21 26.23
CA ARG A 457 6.59 1.81 26.06
C ARG A 457 6.29 1.17 24.70
N ILE A 458 7.27 1.03 23.80
CA ILE A 458 7.11 0.41 22.48
C ILE A 458 6.35 -0.93 22.57
N ASP A 459 6.83 -1.87 23.38
CA ASP A 459 6.23 -3.21 23.47
C ASP A 459 4.82 -3.20 24.07
N ARG A 460 4.58 -2.29 25.02
CA ARG A 460 3.25 -2.07 25.57
C ARG A 460 2.29 -1.54 24.50
N HIS A 461 2.69 -0.53 23.73
CA HIS A 461 1.84 0.04 22.68
C HIS A 461 1.55 -0.99 21.58
N ARG A 462 2.54 -1.83 21.21
CA ARG A 462 2.34 -2.94 20.26
C ARG A 462 1.35 -3.96 20.79
N SER A 463 1.46 -4.32 22.08
CA SER A 463 0.52 -5.25 22.72
C SER A 463 -0.91 -4.70 22.77
N GLN A 464 -1.07 -3.40 23.03
CA GLN A 464 -2.36 -2.71 22.95
C GLN A 464 -2.93 -2.75 21.53
N LEU A 465 -2.11 -2.47 20.51
CA LEU A 465 -2.53 -2.49 19.12
C LEU A 465 -2.99 -3.89 18.67
N ALA A 466 -2.31 -4.95 19.11
CA ALA A 466 -2.73 -6.33 18.85
C ALA A 466 -4.12 -6.67 19.43
N GLN A 467 -4.56 -5.92 20.44
CA GLN A 467 -5.90 -6.00 21.03
C GLN A 467 -6.89 -5.00 20.42
N GLY A 468 -6.52 -4.33 19.31
CA GLY A 468 -7.33 -3.31 18.65
C GLY A 468 -7.38 -1.97 19.39
N GLN A 469 -6.43 -1.69 20.30
CA GLN A 469 -6.36 -0.44 21.04
C GLN A 469 -5.19 0.41 20.58
N VAL A 470 -5.48 1.59 20.01
CA VAL A 470 -4.46 2.54 19.57
C VAL A 470 -3.96 3.37 20.76
N ALA A 471 -2.65 3.43 20.95
CA ALA A 471 -2.03 4.33 21.93
C ALA A 471 -2.10 5.79 21.44
N VAL A 472 -2.63 6.67 22.29
CA VAL A 472 -2.83 8.10 22.00
C VAL A 472 -2.37 8.97 23.17
N SER A 473 -2.04 10.24 22.91
CA SER A 473 -1.77 11.24 23.95
C SER A 473 -3.05 11.78 24.58
N ARG A 474 -2.91 12.52 25.69
CA ARG A 474 -4.04 13.19 26.36
C ARG A 474 -4.73 14.22 25.47
N ASP A 475 -3.97 14.92 24.61
CA ASP A 475 -4.52 15.93 23.71
C ASP A 475 -5.42 15.27 22.65
N ILE A 476 -5.00 14.10 22.14
CA ILE A 476 -5.80 13.30 21.22
C ILE A 476 -7.02 12.70 21.94
N GLU A 477 -6.89 12.24 23.18
CA GLU A 477 -8.03 11.81 23.99
C GLU A 477 -9.05 12.94 24.19
N GLY A 478 -8.60 14.17 24.43
CA GLY A 478 -9.46 15.35 24.53
C GLY A 478 -10.29 15.57 23.27
N LEU A 479 -9.69 15.45 22.09
CA LEU A 479 -10.40 15.54 20.80
C LEU A 479 -11.41 14.41 20.60
N LEU A 480 -11.15 13.21 21.13
CA LEU A 480 -12.07 12.07 21.06
C LEU A 480 -13.23 12.16 22.06
N ALA A 481 -12.99 12.79 23.21
CA ALA A 481 -13.96 12.94 24.30
C ALA A 481 -14.92 14.11 24.09
N ALA A 482 -14.58 15.06 23.21
CA ALA A 482 -15.47 16.14 22.81
C ALA A 482 -16.73 15.55 22.15
N ARG A 483 -17.82 15.41 22.91
CA ARG A 483 -19.16 15.08 22.40
C ARG A 483 -19.89 16.34 22.02
#